data_AF-A0A2V2PXJ4-F1
#
_entry.id   AF-A0A2V2PXJ4-F1
#
_cell.length_a   1.000
_cell.length_b   1.000
_cell.length_c   1.000
_cell.angle_alpha   90.00
_cell.angle_beta   90.00
_cell.angle_gamma   90.00
#
_symmetry.space_group_name_H-M   'P 1'
#
loop_
_entity.id
_entity.type
_entity.pdbx_description
1 polymer ?
#
loop_
_entity_poly.entity_id
_entity_poly.type
_entity_poly.pdbx_seq_one_letter_code
_entity_poly.pdbx_strand_id
1 'polypeptide(L)'
;MPIRSHAPSAPAAGPTTAPATRRRALAAALALGAGIALATPLTAGTAAAASTTCLNGTLAFDHNDAEAGTHKPLVTQRARNSNWELWGRRTASGQVERLSSGLTGATDGRFSACHTGTAAPRDVHVRFFSSAGTLWRVVGAGTAKQGDPNWKNTTQYTFTTATRNTPAATTDLGTVKVPKAMQQAWKITDTLNQLYGKRGTGSLCWTAHQTSDCDQLTVAWRQDGSSGGYWDHPSFPGDTSDGTDWVVLKADDPDSKHLILHEAGHWFQWQLHNKQWPPVRDCNGHSLDRGASAACGWTEGFANAVAAYALGDSRYTFSTGDSYDLLDQRVVGGWGKGDWVEGRVAAALLELWGPNGPDGGNWNRTLKLMNTYVSADFRQYFTQHRPLAGLPTTGAAKTIINRNTIVY
;
A
#
# COMPACT_ATOMS: atom_id res chain seq x y z
N MET A 1 -40.29 29.94 41.83
CA MET A 1 -41.74 29.79 41.61
C MET A 1 -41.98 29.29 40.18
N PRO A 2 -42.90 28.35 39.95
CA PRO A 2 -42.84 27.37 38.86
C PRO A 2 -44.00 27.48 37.84
N ILE A 3 -44.06 26.47 36.92
CA ILE A 3 -45.21 26.00 36.10
C ILE A 3 -45.35 26.71 34.72
N ARG A 4 -45.54 26.13 33.51
CA ARG A 4 -46.15 24.89 32.93
C ARG A 4 -45.52 24.67 31.52
N SER A 5 -44.96 23.51 31.15
CA SER A 5 -45.55 22.39 30.35
C SER A 5 -46.22 22.73 29.00
N HIS A 6 -45.71 22.15 27.90
CA HIS A 6 -46.49 21.37 26.91
C HIS A 6 -45.60 20.64 25.89
N ALA A 7 -45.69 19.30 25.90
CA ALA A 7 -45.68 18.39 24.74
C ALA A 7 -47.12 17.79 24.69
N PRO A 8 -47.64 17.15 23.60
CA PRO A 8 -47.00 16.15 22.71
C PRO A 8 -47.34 16.35 21.20
N SER A 9 -46.78 15.65 20.22
CA SER A 9 -47.22 14.30 19.79
C SER A 9 -46.44 13.83 18.55
N ALA A 10 -46.01 12.57 18.54
CA ALA A 10 -45.81 11.76 17.32
C ALA A 10 -47.10 10.94 17.07
N PRO A 11 -47.32 10.38 15.86
CA PRO A 11 -46.91 8.98 15.67
C PRO A 11 -46.56 8.53 14.22
N ALA A 12 -45.93 7.34 14.19
CA ALA A 12 -46.04 6.22 13.23
C ALA A 12 -45.60 6.42 11.75
N ALA A 13 -44.54 5.74 11.28
CA ALA A 13 -44.40 4.31 10.96
C ALA A 13 -45.04 3.89 9.62
N GLY A 14 -44.23 3.32 8.72
CA GLY A 14 -44.71 2.58 7.55
C GLY A 14 -43.72 2.51 6.38
N PRO A 15 -43.26 1.33 5.96
CA PRO A 15 -42.22 1.14 4.95
C PRO A 15 -42.83 1.04 3.54
N THR A 16 -42.19 1.64 2.54
CA THR A 16 -42.57 1.47 1.12
C THR A 16 -41.50 0.70 0.36
N THR A 17 -41.75 -0.62 0.30
CA THR A 17 -41.66 -1.51 -0.87
C THR A 17 -40.82 -1.08 -2.07
N ALA A 18 -39.82 -1.91 -2.38
CA ALA A 18 -39.14 -2.00 -3.67
C ALA A 18 -40.10 -2.33 -4.83
N PRO A 19 -39.83 -1.87 -6.06
CA PRO A 19 -40.31 -2.53 -7.26
C PRO A 19 -39.21 -3.39 -7.89
N ALA A 20 -39.51 -4.68 -8.01
CA ALA A 20 -38.82 -5.63 -8.84
C ALA A 20 -39.15 -5.41 -10.33
N THR A 21 -38.17 -5.73 -11.17
CA THR A 21 -38.30 -6.27 -12.55
C THR A 21 -39.05 -5.47 -13.61
N ARG A 22 -38.32 -5.03 -14.65
CA ARG A 22 -38.75 -5.21 -16.05
C ARG A 22 -37.56 -5.61 -16.93
N ARG A 23 -37.44 -6.92 -17.18
CA ARG A 23 -36.77 -7.45 -18.38
C ARG A 23 -37.63 -7.04 -19.58
N ARG A 24 -37.07 -6.28 -20.53
CA ARG A 24 -37.64 -6.16 -21.87
C ARG A 24 -37.01 -7.22 -22.74
N ALA A 25 -37.79 -8.27 -23.00
CA ALA A 25 -37.60 -9.14 -24.15
C ALA A 25 -38.06 -8.36 -25.40
N LEU A 26 -37.18 -8.28 -26.41
CA LEU A 26 -37.55 -7.92 -27.77
C LEU A 26 -37.48 -9.21 -28.58
N ALA A 27 -38.67 -9.70 -28.95
CA ALA A 27 -38.87 -10.77 -29.90
C ALA A 27 -39.63 -10.18 -31.12
N ALA A 28 -39.24 -10.66 -32.30
CA ALA A 28 -39.83 -10.54 -33.66
C ALA A 28 -38.71 -10.10 -34.64
N ALA A 29 -38.53 -10.66 -35.83
CA ALA A 29 -39.47 -11.38 -36.68
C ALA A 29 -38.78 -12.42 -37.59
N LEU A 30 -39.62 -13.30 -38.13
CA LEU A 30 -39.38 -14.39 -39.05
C LEU A 30 -38.70 -14.00 -40.36
N ALA A 31 -37.89 -14.92 -40.89
CA ALA A 31 -37.83 -15.20 -42.33
C ALA A 31 -37.76 -16.72 -42.54
N LEU A 32 -38.84 -17.29 -43.07
CA LEU A 32 -38.93 -18.67 -43.55
C LEU A 32 -38.15 -18.81 -44.85
N GLY A 33 -37.04 -19.55 -44.82
CA GLY A 33 -36.37 -20.09 -46.00
C GLY A 33 -36.38 -21.62 -45.91
N ALA A 34 -37.33 -22.26 -46.59
CA ALA A 34 -37.37 -23.71 -46.72
C ALA A 34 -36.35 -24.17 -47.76
N GLY A 35 -35.11 -24.39 -47.33
CA GLY A 35 -34.09 -25.12 -48.08
C GLY A 35 -34.02 -26.56 -47.60
N ILE A 36 -34.37 -27.52 -48.47
CA ILE A 36 -34.15 -28.95 -48.22
C ILE A 36 -32.64 -29.21 -48.28
N ALA A 37 -31.97 -29.09 -47.13
CA ALA A 37 -30.61 -29.56 -46.96
C ALA A 37 -30.65 -31.04 -46.55
N LEU A 38 -30.03 -31.90 -47.36
CA LEU A 38 -29.76 -33.30 -47.04
C LEU A 38 -28.95 -33.34 -45.74
N ALA A 39 -29.61 -33.72 -44.63
CA ALA A 39 -29.00 -33.88 -43.33
C ALA A 39 -28.05 -35.08 -43.35
N THR A 40 -26.77 -34.83 -43.63
CA THR A 40 -25.72 -35.73 -43.16
C THR A 40 -25.74 -35.67 -41.62
N PRO A 41 -25.75 -36.81 -40.91
CA PRO A 41 -25.60 -36.80 -39.47
C PRO A 41 -24.18 -36.30 -39.17
N LEU A 42 -24.05 -34.99 -38.95
CA LEU A 42 -22.90 -34.42 -38.27
C LEU A 42 -22.88 -35.06 -36.89
N THR A 43 -22.05 -36.09 -36.73
CA THR A 43 -21.67 -36.59 -35.42
C THR A 43 -21.09 -35.41 -34.65
N ALA A 44 -21.91 -34.81 -33.78
CA ALA A 44 -21.44 -33.80 -32.84
C ALA A 44 -20.31 -34.46 -32.04
N GLY A 45 -19.07 -34.11 -32.36
CA GLY A 45 -17.91 -34.57 -31.61
C GLY A 45 -18.17 -34.24 -30.14
N THR A 46 -18.06 -35.24 -29.28
CA THR A 46 -18.18 -35.04 -27.83
C THR A 46 -17.14 -34.00 -27.43
N ALA A 47 -17.60 -32.80 -27.07
CA ALA A 47 -16.72 -31.77 -26.55
C ALA A 47 -16.01 -32.35 -25.33
N ALA A 48 -14.67 -32.40 -25.36
CA ALA A 48 -13.90 -32.90 -24.24
C ALA A 48 -14.26 -32.09 -22.99
N ALA A 49 -14.63 -32.78 -21.91
CA ALA A 49 -14.99 -32.13 -20.66
C ALA A 49 -13.78 -31.31 -20.17
N ALA A 50 -14.01 -30.06 -19.79
CA ALA A 50 -12.96 -29.20 -19.26
C ALA A 50 -12.40 -29.82 -17.97
N SER A 51 -11.07 -29.90 -17.88
CA SER A 51 -10.35 -30.28 -16.67
C SER A 51 -9.84 -29.03 -15.97
N THR A 52 -10.11 -28.93 -14.67
CA THR A 52 -9.59 -27.87 -13.81
C THR A 52 -8.57 -28.44 -12.84
N THR A 53 -7.43 -27.77 -12.74
CA THR A 53 -6.37 -28.10 -11.77
C THR A 53 -6.06 -26.86 -10.94
N CYS A 54 -6.15 -26.98 -9.63
CA CYS A 54 -5.90 -25.90 -8.68
C CYS A 54 -4.84 -26.27 -7.65
N LEU A 55 -3.88 -25.36 -7.42
CA LEU A 55 -3.03 -25.35 -6.24
C LEU A 55 -3.52 -24.25 -5.29
N ASN A 56 -3.97 -24.65 -4.11
CA ASN A 56 -4.52 -23.74 -3.10
C ASN A 56 -3.58 -23.66 -1.91
N GLY A 57 -3.70 -22.60 -1.12
CA GLY A 57 -2.99 -22.50 0.15
C GLY A 57 -3.03 -21.10 0.73
N THR A 58 -2.15 -20.86 1.69
CA THR A 58 -1.94 -19.54 2.29
C THR A 58 -0.47 -19.17 2.25
N LEU A 59 -0.13 -18.00 1.75
CA LEU A 59 1.25 -17.49 1.77
C LEU A 59 1.54 -16.81 3.11
N ALA A 60 2.65 -17.17 3.74
CA ALA A 60 3.10 -16.57 5.00
C ALA A 60 4.60 -16.34 5.03
N PHE A 61 5.01 -15.37 5.84
CA PHE A 61 6.41 -15.04 6.09
C PHE A 61 6.66 -14.89 7.59
N ASP A 62 7.92 -14.98 7.98
CA ASP A 62 8.38 -14.76 9.36
C ASP A 62 9.26 -13.51 9.41
N HIS A 63 9.07 -12.64 10.40
CA HIS A 63 9.90 -11.46 10.57
C HIS A 63 10.07 -11.12 12.05
N ASN A 64 11.12 -10.37 12.38
CA ASN A 64 11.24 -9.76 13.70
C ASN A 64 10.31 -8.53 13.76
N ASP A 65 9.53 -8.39 14.82
CA ASP A 65 8.53 -7.32 14.92
C ASP A 65 9.02 -6.19 15.84
N ALA A 66 9.57 -5.11 15.26
CA ALA A 66 10.02 -3.96 16.05
C ALA A 66 8.85 -3.26 16.77
N GLU A 67 7.63 -3.32 16.22
CA GLU A 67 6.44 -2.75 16.87
C GLU A 67 6.09 -3.38 18.21
N ALA A 68 6.58 -4.60 18.48
CA ALA A 68 6.43 -5.31 19.75
C ALA A 68 7.55 -4.99 20.76
N GLY A 69 8.44 -4.05 20.44
CA GLY A 69 9.50 -3.54 21.32
C GLY A 69 10.90 -4.06 20.97
N THR A 70 11.89 -3.62 21.75
CA THR A 70 13.32 -3.84 21.48
C THR A 70 13.76 -5.30 21.44
N HIS A 71 12.96 -6.21 21.99
CA HIS A 71 13.23 -7.64 21.92
C HIS A 71 12.95 -8.24 20.54
N LYS A 72 12.14 -7.55 19.71
CA LYS A 72 11.75 -7.89 18.33
C LYS A 72 11.40 -9.38 18.14
N PRO A 73 10.28 -9.87 18.70
CA PRO A 73 9.87 -11.26 18.57
C PRO A 73 9.82 -11.70 17.11
N LEU A 74 10.23 -12.93 16.83
CA LEU A 74 9.95 -13.56 15.56
C LEU A 74 8.46 -13.91 15.48
N VAL A 75 7.74 -13.32 14.53
CA VAL A 75 6.30 -13.54 14.34
C VAL A 75 6.02 -14.02 12.91
N THR A 76 4.97 -14.84 12.76
CA THR A 76 4.44 -15.24 11.45
C THR A 76 3.32 -14.30 11.02
N GLN A 77 3.43 -13.74 9.81
CA GLN A 77 2.39 -12.91 9.19
C GLN A 77 1.97 -13.49 7.83
N ARG A 78 0.73 -13.20 7.42
CA ARG A 78 0.20 -13.58 6.09
C ARG A 78 0.62 -12.53 5.06
N ALA A 79 1.00 -12.98 3.87
CA ALA A 79 1.32 -12.09 2.76
C ALA A 79 0.05 -11.75 1.98
N ARG A 80 -0.48 -10.55 2.18
CA ARG A 80 -1.70 -10.06 1.53
C ARG A 80 -1.38 -9.35 0.23
N ASN A 81 -2.28 -9.48 -0.76
CA ASN A 81 -2.18 -8.85 -2.07
C ASN A 81 -0.84 -9.10 -2.79
N SER A 82 -0.18 -10.22 -2.54
CA SER A 82 1.08 -10.58 -3.19
C SER A 82 0.81 -11.28 -4.51
N ASN A 83 1.56 -10.94 -5.56
CA ASN A 83 1.46 -11.58 -6.87
C ASN A 83 1.85 -13.07 -6.79
N TRP A 84 1.08 -13.89 -7.48
CA TRP A 84 1.41 -15.29 -7.76
C TRP A 84 1.15 -15.63 -9.23
N GLU A 85 1.87 -16.63 -9.72
CA GLU A 85 1.69 -17.22 -11.04
C GLU A 85 1.68 -18.75 -10.92
N LEU A 86 0.71 -19.40 -11.59
CA LEU A 86 0.72 -20.84 -11.79
C LEU A 86 1.53 -21.15 -13.05
N TRP A 87 2.54 -22.00 -12.93
CA TRP A 87 3.39 -22.44 -14.03
C TRP A 87 3.32 -23.96 -14.18
N GLY A 88 3.40 -24.47 -15.39
CA GLY A 88 3.34 -25.91 -15.64
C GLY A 88 3.52 -26.31 -17.11
N ARG A 89 3.56 -27.62 -17.34
CA ARG A 89 3.55 -28.22 -18.69
C ARG A 89 2.20 -28.86 -18.98
N ARG A 90 1.62 -28.62 -20.17
CA ARG A 90 0.37 -29.30 -20.59
C ARG A 90 0.59 -30.75 -21.03
N THR A 91 1.76 -31.07 -21.55
CA THR A 91 2.13 -32.40 -22.05
C THR A 91 3.52 -32.80 -21.55
N ALA A 92 3.90 -34.07 -21.68
CA ALA A 92 5.22 -34.55 -21.23
C ALA A 92 6.39 -33.90 -21.98
N SER A 93 6.21 -33.57 -23.26
CA SER A 93 7.20 -32.90 -24.12
C SER A 93 6.99 -31.37 -24.23
N GLY A 94 5.97 -30.83 -23.57
CA GLY A 94 5.65 -29.41 -23.61
C GLY A 94 6.67 -28.55 -22.88
N GLN A 95 6.75 -27.27 -23.24
CA GLN A 95 7.52 -26.28 -22.49
C GLN A 95 6.78 -25.87 -21.22
N VAL A 96 7.53 -25.50 -20.19
CA VAL A 96 6.96 -24.90 -18.98
C VAL A 96 6.47 -23.50 -19.35
N GLU A 97 5.20 -23.22 -19.08
CA GLU A 97 4.58 -21.93 -19.38
C GLU A 97 3.73 -21.44 -18.20
N ARG A 98 3.42 -20.15 -18.21
CA ARG A 98 2.47 -19.57 -17.26
C ARG A 98 1.04 -19.94 -17.66
N LEU A 99 0.33 -20.58 -16.75
CA LEU A 99 -1.04 -21.05 -16.93
C LEU A 99 -2.08 -20.06 -16.41
N SER A 100 -1.77 -19.36 -15.31
CA SER A 100 -2.61 -18.31 -14.73
C SER A 100 -1.82 -17.45 -13.75
N SER A 101 -2.41 -16.36 -13.29
CA SER A 101 -1.82 -15.44 -12.31
C SER A 101 -2.89 -14.77 -11.47
N GLY A 102 -2.51 -14.24 -10.32
CA GLY A 102 -3.42 -13.47 -9.47
C GLY A 102 -2.73 -12.88 -8.24
N LEU A 103 -3.53 -12.48 -7.27
CA LEU A 103 -3.09 -11.96 -5.98
C LEU A 103 -3.47 -12.95 -4.86
N THR A 104 -2.68 -12.99 -3.80
CA THR A 104 -3.14 -13.55 -2.52
C THR A 104 -4.24 -12.68 -1.93
N GLY A 105 -5.11 -13.28 -1.11
CA GLY A 105 -6.26 -12.63 -0.50
C GLY A 105 -5.86 -11.41 0.33
N ALA A 106 -6.63 -10.33 0.21
CA ALA A 106 -6.36 -9.05 0.85
C ALA A 106 -6.42 -9.08 2.38
N THR A 107 -7.04 -10.09 2.98
CA THR A 107 -7.25 -10.20 4.43
C THR A 107 -6.50 -11.37 5.06
N ASP A 108 -6.32 -12.47 4.34
CA ASP A 108 -5.86 -13.75 4.90
C ASP A 108 -4.64 -14.34 4.18
N GLY A 109 -4.19 -13.74 3.07
CA GLY A 109 -3.08 -14.25 2.27
C GLY A 109 -3.37 -15.58 1.56
N ARG A 110 -4.63 -16.01 1.48
CA ARG A 110 -5.01 -17.24 0.75
C ARG A 110 -4.86 -17.06 -0.75
N PHE A 111 -4.50 -18.12 -1.47
CA PHE A 111 -4.47 -18.14 -2.93
C PHE A 111 -5.16 -19.39 -3.47
N SER A 112 -5.68 -19.26 -4.68
CA SER A 112 -6.29 -20.34 -5.46
C SER A 112 -5.76 -20.28 -6.88
N ALA A 113 -4.63 -20.93 -7.13
CA ALA A 113 -3.93 -20.91 -8.41
C ALA A 113 -4.50 -22.01 -9.32
N CYS A 114 -5.50 -21.66 -10.13
CA CYS A 114 -6.23 -22.60 -10.97
C CYS A 114 -5.92 -22.43 -12.46
N HIS A 115 -5.99 -23.54 -13.19
CA HIS A 115 -6.02 -23.58 -14.65
C HIS A 115 -7.16 -24.49 -15.11
N THR A 116 -7.95 -24.02 -16.08
CA THR A 116 -8.98 -24.80 -16.75
C THR A 116 -8.61 -24.99 -18.21
N GLY A 117 -8.52 -26.24 -18.66
CA GLY A 117 -8.14 -26.62 -20.01
C GLY A 117 -8.85 -27.88 -20.48
N THR A 118 -8.53 -28.39 -21.67
CA THR A 118 -9.09 -29.64 -22.20
C THR A 118 -8.51 -30.89 -21.57
N ALA A 119 -7.38 -30.77 -20.87
CA ALA A 119 -6.73 -31.84 -20.12
C ALA A 119 -6.00 -31.24 -18.90
N ALA A 120 -5.78 -32.06 -17.87
CA ALA A 120 -4.98 -31.66 -16.72
C ALA A 120 -3.51 -31.46 -17.13
N PRO A 121 -2.82 -30.44 -16.62
CA PRO A 121 -1.39 -30.26 -16.85
C PRO A 121 -0.60 -31.44 -16.28
N ARG A 122 0.51 -31.76 -16.93
CA ARG A 122 1.43 -32.83 -16.53
C ARG A 122 2.14 -32.50 -15.23
N ASP A 123 2.54 -31.26 -15.05
CA ASP A 123 3.11 -30.76 -13.80
C ASP A 123 2.80 -29.30 -13.59
N VAL A 124 2.76 -28.89 -12.32
CA VAL A 124 2.45 -27.52 -11.91
C VAL A 124 3.25 -27.10 -10.67
N HIS A 125 3.54 -25.80 -10.57
CA HIS A 125 4.05 -25.14 -9.36
C HIS A 125 3.53 -23.71 -9.30
N VAL A 126 3.54 -23.11 -8.11
CA VAL A 126 3.22 -21.68 -7.93
C VAL A 126 4.51 -20.90 -7.75
N ARG A 127 4.65 -19.80 -8.49
CA ARG A 127 5.71 -18.80 -8.30
C ARG A 127 5.11 -17.59 -7.58
N PHE A 128 5.73 -17.16 -6.50
CA PHE A 128 5.35 -15.95 -5.76
C PHE A 128 6.35 -14.83 -6.01
N PHE A 129 5.86 -13.59 -5.94
CA PHE A 129 6.65 -12.39 -6.18
C PHE A 129 6.48 -11.39 -5.03
N SER A 130 7.55 -10.67 -4.69
CA SER A 130 7.52 -9.55 -3.75
C SER A 130 6.94 -8.29 -4.39
N SER A 131 5.69 -8.35 -4.85
CA SER A 131 4.95 -7.21 -5.44
C SER A 131 3.44 -7.36 -5.25
N ALA A 132 2.72 -6.25 -5.35
CA ALA A 132 1.26 -6.23 -5.42
C ALA A 132 0.78 -5.56 -6.72
N GLY A 133 0.15 -6.35 -7.59
CA GLY A 133 -0.22 -5.95 -8.93
C GLY A 133 0.97 -5.36 -9.69
N THR A 134 0.76 -4.17 -10.25
CA THR A 134 1.79 -3.31 -10.84
C THR A 134 2.12 -2.11 -9.93
N LEU A 135 1.57 -2.05 -8.72
CA LEU A 135 1.55 -0.83 -7.88
C LEU A 135 2.82 -0.65 -7.06
N TRP A 136 3.39 -1.74 -6.53
CA TRP A 136 4.68 -1.71 -5.86
C TRP A 136 5.41 -3.04 -5.97
N ARG A 137 6.74 -2.99 -5.82
CA ARG A 137 7.61 -4.16 -5.82
C ARG A 137 8.82 -3.96 -4.93
N VAL A 138 9.39 -5.08 -4.46
CA VAL A 138 10.66 -5.13 -3.75
C VAL A 138 11.73 -5.77 -4.62
N VAL A 139 12.85 -5.09 -4.80
CA VAL A 139 13.99 -5.49 -5.64
C VAL A 139 15.27 -5.57 -4.80
N GLY A 140 16.35 -6.08 -5.40
CA GLY A 140 17.63 -6.33 -4.73
C GLY A 140 18.02 -7.81 -4.68
N ALA A 141 17.29 -8.70 -5.36
CA ALA A 141 17.59 -10.13 -5.36
C ALA A 141 18.83 -10.45 -6.21
N GLY A 142 19.86 -11.05 -5.63
CA GLY A 142 21.09 -11.39 -6.35
C GLY A 142 22.08 -10.22 -6.48
N THR A 143 22.97 -10.29 -7.46
CA THR A 143 24.05 -9.30 -7.66
C THR A 143 23.60 -8.20 -8.62
N ALA A 144 23.96 -6.94 -8.33
CA ALA A 144 23.77 -5.86 -9.30
C ALA A 144 24.62 -6.08 -10.57
N LYS A 145 24.27 -5.36 -11.63
CA LYS A 145 25.09 -5.31 -12.84
C LYS A 145 26.48 -4.79 -12.51
N GLN A 146 27.49 -5.29 -13.19
CA GLN A 146 28.86 -4.80 -13.04
C GLN A 146 28.91 -3.29 -13.31
N GLY A 147 29.40 -2.52 -12.33
CA GLY A 147 29.49 -1.06 -12.39
C GLY A 147 28.33 -0.33 -11.70
N ASP A 148 27.20 -0.99 -11.47
CA ASP A 148 26.11 -0.42 -10.68
C ASP A 148 26.34 -0.68 -9.18
N PRO A 149 25.97 0.24 -8.28
CA PRO A 149 25.94 -0.08 -6.87
C PRO A 149 24.89 -1.17 -6.60
N ASN A 150 25.16 -2.07 -5.65
CA ASN A 150 24.31 -3.24 -5.36
C ASN A 150 22.82 -2.92 -5.20
N TRP A 151 22.50 -1.73 -4.69
CA TRP A 151 21.13 -1.29 -4.45
C TRP A 151 20.35 -0.93 -5.72
N LYS A 152 21.01 -0.70 -6.86
CA LYS A 152 20.35 -0.51 -8.18
C LYS A 152 19.99 -1.83 -8.88
N ASN A 153 20.11 -2.97 -8.18
CA ASN A 153 19.67 -4.26 -8.69
C ASN A 153 18.13 -4.31 -8.80
N THR A 154 17.62 -4.24 -10.03
CA THR A 154 16.18 -4.28 -10.34
C THR A 154 15.56 -5.68 -10.24
N THR A 155 16.35 -6.71 -9.94
CA THR A 155 15.84 -8.08 -9.82
C THR A 155 14.91 -8.20 -8.63
N GLN A 156 13.67 -8.60 -8.91
CA GLN A 156 12.64 -8.82 -7.92
C GLN A 156 12.86 -10.13 -7.13
N TYR A 157 12.51 -10.15 -5.85
CA TYR A 157 12.48 -11.39 -5.09
C TYR A 157 11.33 -12.30 -5.54
N THR A 158 11.67 -13.54 -5.89
CA THR A 158 10.69 -14.57 -6.27
C THR A 158 11.12 -15.93 -5.75
N PHE A 159 10.16 -16.81 -5.48
CA PHE A 159 10.43 -18.22 -5.20
C PHE A 159 9.29 -19.10 -5.73
N THR A 160 9.57 -20.38 -5.92
CA THR A 160 8.60 -21.37 -6.41
C THR A 160 8.32 -22.44 -5.36
N THR A 161 7.09 -22.93 -5.33
CA THR A 161 6.75 -24.14 -4.57
C THR A 161 7.39 -25.38 -5.21
N ALA A 162 7.43 -26.49 -4.47
CA ALA A 162 7.75 -27.78 -5.06
C ALA A 162 6.78 -28.12 -6.21
N THR A 163 7.31 -28.67 -7.30
CA THR A 163 6.53 -29.11 -8.46
C THR A 163 5.66 -30.31 -8.11
N ARG A 164 4.39 -30.27 -8.51
CA ARG A 164 3.45 -31.39 -8.42
C ARG A 164 3.33 -32.06 -9.78
N ASN A 165 3.78 -33.30 -9.88
CA ASN A 165 3.63 -34.12 -11.08
C ASN A 165 2.27 -34.80 -11.07
N THR A 166 1.49 -34.66 -12.15
CA THR A 166 0.12 -35.17 -12.27
C THR A 166 -0.72 -34.80 -11.06
N PRO A 167 -0.92 -33.49 -10.80
CA PRO A 167 -1.69 -33.04 -9.65
C PRO A 167 -3.13 -33.57 -9.72
N ALA A 168 -3.74 -33.81 -8.57
CA ALA A 168 -5.19 -33.96 -8.50
C ALA A 168 -5.87 -32.64 -8.94
N ALA A 169 -7.16 -32.71 -9.31
CA ALA A 169 -7.93 -31.54 -9.73
C ALA A 169 -7.86 -30.38 -8.72
N THR A 170 -7.74 -30.69 -7.43
CA THR A 170 -7.45 -29.70 -6.39
C THR A 170 -6.41 -30.26 -5.44
N THR A 171 -5.35 -29.50 -5.19
CA THR A 171 -4.31 -29.82 -4.22
C THR A 171 -4.16 -28.65 -3.25
N ASP A 172 -4.32 -28.91 -1.95
CA ASP A 172 -4.00 -27.94 -0.91
C ASP A 172 -2.52 -28.04 -0.52
N LEU A 173 -1.82 -26.93 -0.59
CA LEU A 173 -0.42 -26.78 -0.19
C LEU A 173 -0.28 -26.38 1.29
N GLY A 174 -1.38 -26.13 1.99
CA GLY A 174 -1.39 -25.64 3.35
C GLY A 174 -0.80 -24.23 3.45
N THR A 175 0.05 -24.00 4.45
CA THR A 175 0.80 -22.74 4.55
C THR A 175 2.12 -22.86 3.77
N VAL A 176 2.24 -22.07 2.70
CA VAL A 176 3.49 -21.90 1.96
C VAL A 176 4.30 -20.81 2.65
N LYS A 177 5.49 -21.17 3.14
CA LYS A 177 6.42 -20.23 3.77
C LYS A 177 7.37 -19.64 2.74
N VAL A 178 7.49 -18.31 2.76
CA VAL A 178 8.55 -17.60 2.03
C VAL A 178 9.93 -18.12 2.52
N PRO A 179 10.95 -18.27 1.65
CA PRO A 179 12.27 -18.70 2.08
C PRO A 179 12.91 -17.74 3.09
N LYS A 180 13.64 -18.29 4.08
CA LYS A 180 14.24 -17.51 5.19
C LYS A 180 15.08 -16.31 4.72
N ALA A 181 15.86 -16.47 3.65
CA ALA A 181 16.73 -15.43 3.12
C ALA A 181 16.00 -14.23 2.48
N MET A 182 14.68 -14.31 2.26
CA MET A 182 13.92 -13.27 1.58
C MET A 182 12.59 -12.91 2.27
N GLN A 183 12.40 -13.31 3.52
CA GLN A 183 11.17 -13.04 4.27
C GLN A 183 10.83 -11.54 4.32
N GLN A 184 11.85 -10.68 4.51
CA GLN A 184 11.64 -9.24 4.64
C GLN A 184 11.11 -8.59 3.36
N ALA A 185 11.37 -9.16 2.18
CA ALA A 185 10.79 -8.66 0.94
C ALA A 185 9.25 -8.78 0.95
N TRP A 186 8.69 -9.84 1.56
CA TRP A 186 7.25 -9.97 1.75
C TRP A 186 6.74 -9.13 2.92
N LYS A 187 7.55 -8.91 3.97
CA LYS A 187 7.22 -7.94 5.03
C LYS A 187 6.99 -6.54 4.46
N ILE A 188 7.93 -6.05 3.64
CA ILE A 188 7.82 -4.75 2.96
C ILE A 188 6.58 -4.74 2.06
N THR A 189 6.45 -5.74 1.19
CA THR A 189 5.31 -5.86 0.26
C THR A 189 3.97 -5.80 0.99
N ASP A 190 3.84 -6.54 2.10
CA ASP A 190 2.60 -6.59 2.87
C ASP A 190 2.33 -5.29 3.63
N THR A 191 3.36 -4.67 4.19
CA THR A 191 3.26 -3.43 4.97
C THR A 191 2.75 -2.27 4.11
N LEU A 192 3.16 -2.18 2.84
CA LEU A 192 2.71 -1.15 1.90
C LEU A 192 1.20 -1.18 1.62
N ASN A 193 0.52 -2.31 1.86
CA ASN A 193 -0.94 -2.37 1.80
C ASN A 193 -1.61 -1.37 2.77
N GLN A 194 -0.98 -1.08 3.91
CA GLN A 194 -1.52 -0.16 4.92
C GLN A 194 -1.63 1.27 4.39
N LEU A 195 -0.56 1.76 3.74
CA LEU A 195 -0.57 3.06 3.08
C LEU A 195 -1.51 3.06 1.88
N TYR A 196 -1.39 2.05 1.01
CA TYR A 196 -2.21 1.96 -0.19
C TYR A 196 -3.72 1.97 0.13
N GLY A 197 -4.15 1.28 1.19
CA GLY A 197 -5.54 1.26 1.64
C GLY A 197 -6.07 2.62 2.12
N LYS A 198 -5.19 3.58 2.43
CA LYS A 198 -5.52 4.90 2.96
C LYS A 198 -5.22 6.06 2.01
N ARG A 199 -4.79 5.79 0.78
CA ARG A 199 -4.35 6.80 -0.21
C ARG A 199 -5.38 7.86 -0.65
N GLY A 200 -6.63 7.79 -0.21
CA GLY A 200 -7.62 8.86 -0.37
C GLY A 200 -8.15 9.08 -1.80
N THR A 201 -7.92 8.15 -2.73
CA THR A 201 -8.48 8.18 -4.09
C THR A 201 -9.33 6.95 -4.40
N GLY A 202 -10.34 7.11 -5.25
CA GLY A 202 -11.15 6.02 -5.79
C GLY A 202 -10.56 5.36 -7.04
N SER A 203 -9.49 5.93 -7.62
CA SER A 203 -8.74 5.29 -8.72
C SER A 203 -7.89 4.12 -8.21
N LEU A 204 -7.45 3.26 -9.12
CA LEU A 204 -6.50 2.19 -8.80
C LEU A 204 -5.08 2.72 -8.54
N CYS A 205 -4.81 3.99 -8.82
CA CYS A 205 -3.49 4.58 -8.66
C CYS A 205 -3.30 5.21 -7.29
N TRP A 206 -2.08 5.69 -7.03
CA TRP A 206 -1.69 6.23 -5.73
C TRP A 206 -2.35 7.58 -5.45
N THR A 207 -2.49 8.42 -6.47
CA THR A 207 -3.00 9.79 -6.32
C THR A 207 -4.01 10.15 -7.40
N ALA A 208 -4.61 11.34 -7.29
CA ALA A 208 -5.58 11.84 -8.26
C ALA A 208 -4.93 12.31 -9.58
N HIS A 209 -3.60 12.49 -9.59
CA HIS A 209 -2.84 12.81 -10.80
C HIS A 209 -2.73 11.64 -11.77
N GLN A 210 -3.03 10.42 -11.31
CA GLN A 210 -2.88 9.18 -12.08
C GLN A 210 -4.26 8.56 -12.32
N THR A 211 -4.56 8.24 -13.59
CA THR A 211 -5.89 7.75 -14.01
C THR A 211 -5.87 6.28 -14.45
N SER A 212 -4.93 5.88 -15.32
CA SER A 212 -4.74 4.50 -15.78
C SER A 212 -3.30 4.00 -15.68
N ASP A 213 -2.33 4.90 -15.81
CA ASP A 213 -0.90 4.58 -15.74
C ASP A 213 -0.38 4.93 -14.34
N CYS A 214 -0.56 4.00 -13.41
CA CYS A 214 -0.12 4.19 -12.04
C CYS A 214 1.41 4.07 -11.95
N ASP A 215 2.07 5.02 -11.28
CA ASP A 215 3.49 4.85 -10.96
C ASP A 215 3.68 3.69 -10.00
N GLN A 216 4.75 2.93 -10.23
CA GLN A 216 5.11 1.78 -9.40
C GLN A 216 6.12 2.22 -8.33
N LEU A 217 5.74 2.12 -7.06
CA LEU A 217 6.69 2.28 -5.95
C LEU A 217 7.70 1.12 -5.96
N THR A 218 8.97 1.43 -6.14
CA THR A 218 10.06 0.45 -6.06
C THR A 218 10.78 0.59 -4.72
N VAL A 219 10.88 -0.52 -3.98
CA VAL A 219 11.67 -0.61 -2.75
C VAL A 219 12.88 -1.50 -3.00
N ALA A 220 14.09 -0.96 -2.89
CA ALA A 220 15.31 -1.74 -2.87
C ALA A 220 15.63 -2.17 -1.44
N TRP A 221 15.64 -3.47 -1.18
CA TRP A 221 16.07 -4.01 0.11
C TRP A 221 17.47 -4.61 0.00
N ARG A 222 18.42 -4.02 0.71
CA ARG A 222 19.84 -4.37 0.68
C ARG A 222 20.19 -5.26 1.86
N GLN A 223 20.39 -6.54 1.59
CA GLN A 223 20.77 -7.50 2.62
C GLN A 223 22.18 -7.28 3.16
N ASP A 224 23.03 -6.55 2.43
CA ASP A 224 24.43 -6.28 2.82
C ASP A 224 24.59 -5.25 3.95
N GLY A 225 23.52 -4.55 4.33
CA GLY A 225 23.52 -3.60 5.46
C GLY A 225 24.24 -2.27 5.20
N SER A 226 24.72 -2.03 3.98
CA SER A 226 25.72 -0.98 3.74
C SER A 226 25.18 0.47 3.75
N SER A 227 23.91 0.71 3.38
CA SER A 227 23.20 1.98 3.57
C SER A 227 21.70 1.82 3.24
N GLY A 228 20.82 2.49 3.97
CA GLY A 228 19.36 2.41 3.83
C GLY A 228 18.66 3.31 4.84
N GLY A 229 17.33 3.32 4.81
CA GLY A 229 16.48 4.21 5.60
C GLY A 229 16.38 5.58 4.93
N TYR A 230 16.14 5.60 3.62
CA TYR A 230 15.92 6.82 2.85
C TYR A 230 15.09 6.54 1.59
N TRP A 231 14.41 7.56 1.10
CA TRP A 231 13.88 7.62 -0.26
C TRP A 231 14.88 8.39 -1.16
N ASP A 232 15.35 7.73 -2.21
CA ASP A 232 16.28 8.25 -3.20
C ASP A 232 15.55 9.13 -4.23
N HIS A 233 15.28 10.37 -3.82
CA HIS A 233 14.46 11.31 -4.60
C HIS A 233 15.11 11.69 -5.93
N PRO A 234 14.34 11.83 -7.03
CA PRO A 234 14.87 12.40 -8.27
C PRO A 234 15.32 13.85 -8.13
N SER A 235 16.14 14.34 -9.06
CA SER A 235 16.51 15.76 -9.16
C SER A 235 15.25 16.64 -9.20
N PHE A 236 15.27 17.71 -8.40
CA PHE A 236 14.34 18.83 -8.47
C PHE A 236 15.10 20.14 -8.73
N PRO A 237 14.44 21.25 -9.12
CA PRO A 237 15.13 22.51 -9.43
C PRO A 237 16.03 22.98 -8.28
N GLY A 238 17.34 23.07 -8.56
CA GLY A 238 18.35 23.47 -7.57
C GLY A 238 19.01 22.30 -6.83
N ASP A 239 18.66 21.07 -7.17
CA ASP A 239 19.27 19.83 -6.72
C ASP A 239 19.86 19.05 -7.92
N THR A 240 21.08 18.55 -7.76
CA THR A 240 21.81 17.80 -8.79
C THR A 240 21.80 16.28 -8.53
N SER A 241 20.90 15.78 -7.68
CA SER A 241 20.81 14.35 -7.40
C SER A 241 20.27 13.56 -8.60
N ASP A 242 20.99 12.51 -9.02
CA ASP A 242 20.53 11.53 -10.02
C ASP A 242 19.78 10.36 -9.33
N GLY A 243 18.87 10.71 -8.41
CA GLY A 243 18.13 9.73 -7.63
C GLY A 243 17.16 8.91 -8.47
N THR A 244 16.82 7.73 -7.97
CA THR A 244 16.13 6.67 -8.71
C THR A 244 14.61 6.65 -8.54
N ASP A 245 14.05 7.50 -7.67
CA ASP A 245 12.67 7.43 -7.19
C ASP A 245 12.37 6.14 -6.40
N TRP A 246 13.38 5.58 -5.72
CA TRP A 246 13.25 4.31 -4.99
C TRP A 246 13.36 4.53 -3.49
N VAL A 247 12.58 3.78 -2.73
CA VAL A 247 12.84 3.61 -1.29
C VAL A 247 13.99 2.63 -1.14
N VAL A 248 15.01 2.97 -0.35
CA VAL A 248 16.16 2.11 -0.08
C VAL A 248 16.20 1.73 1.39
N LEU A 249 16.05 0.45 1.67
CA LEU A 249 16.11 -0.13 3.01
C LEU A 249 17.33 -1.05 3.13
N LYS A 250 18.01 -1.04 4.27
CA LYS A 250 19.13 -1.95 4.56
C LYS A 250 18.71 -3.03 5.55
N ALA A 251 19.41 -4.16 5.50
CA ALA A 251 19.43 -5.23 6.50
C ALA A 251 18.12 -5.40 7.31
N ASP A 252 18.09 -4.83 8.52
CA ASP A 252 17.04 -4.92 9.52
C ASP A 252 16.06 -3.74 9.52
N ASP A 253 16.21 -2.76 8.63
CA ASP A 253 15.25 -1.67 8.45
C ASP A 253 13.80 -2.19 8.38
N PRO A 254 13.49 -3.28 7.62
CA PRO A 254 12.14 -3.81 7.51
C PRO A 254 11.55 -4.44 8.79
N ASP A 255 12.36 -4.60 9.86
CA ASP A 255 11.83 -5.00 11.16
C ASP A 255 10.82 -3.96 11.69
N SER A 256 10.97 -2.69 11.28
CA SER A 256 10.00 -1.61 11.54
C SER A 256 9.08 -1.36 10.35
N LYS A 257 7.78 -1.58 10.55
CA LYS A 257 6.71 -1.12 9.66
C LYS A 257 6.69 0.40 9.58
N HIS A 258 6.96 1.11 10.69
CA HIS A 258 6.99 2.58 10.70
C HIS A 258 8.07 3.11 9.76
N LEU A 259 9.27 2.53 9.75
CA LEU A 259 10.34 2.95 8.83
C LEU A 259 9.98 2.66 7.37
N ILE A 260 9.45 1.46 7.07
CA ILE A 260 8.97 1.14 5.70
C ILE A 260 7.96 2.19 5.21
N LEU A 261 7.00 2.55 6.05
CA LEU A 261 5.93 3.48 5.70
C LEU A 261 6.36 4.94 5.73
N HIS A 262 7.37 5.29 6.53
CA HIS A 262 7.99 6.61 6.56
C HIS A 262 8.64 6.88 5.19
N GLU A 263 9.51 5.98 4.72
CA GLU A 263 10.16 6.17 3.41
C GLU A 263 9.16 6.13 2.25
N ALA A 264 8.16 5.24 2.32
CA ALA A 264 7.06 5.25 1.37
C ALA A 264 6.19 6.52 1.47
N GLY A 265 6.18 7.18 2.64
CA GLY A 265 5.51 8.45 2.89
C GLY A 265 6.18 9.61 2.16
N HIS A 266 7.51 9.64 2.10
CA HIS A 266 8.25 10.59 1.25
C HIS A 266 7.88 10.42 -0.22
N TRP A 267 7.98 9.19 -0.73
CA TRP A 267 7.55 8.89 -2.10
C TRP A 267 6.08 9.27 -2.34
N PHE A 268 5.19 9.00 -1.38
CA PHE A 268 3.77 9.35 -1.50
C PHE A 268 3.55 10.87 -1.52
N GLN A 269 4.30 11.64 -0.72
CA GLN A 269 4.27 13.11 -0.77
C GLN A 269 4.68 13.63 -2.15
N TRP A 270 5.72 13.04 -2.74
CA TRP A 270 6.16 13.36 -4.10
C TRP A 270 5.08 13.09 -5.15
N GLN A 271 4.38 11.95 -5.04
CA GLN A 271 3.24 11.65 -5.91
C GLN A 271 2.06 12.61 -5.69
N LEU A 272 1.78 13.01 -4.44
CA LEU A 272 0.72 13.96 -4.12
C LEU A 272 1.00 15.32 -4.71
N HIS A 273 2.26 15.75 -4.75
CA HIS A 273 2.67 17.01 -5.36
C HIS A 273 2.91 16.92 -6.88
N ASN A 274 2.40 15.87 -7.55
CA ASN A 274 2.59 15.65 -8.98
C ASN A 274 4.07 15.74 -9.41
N LYS A 275 4.94 15.05 -8.66
CA LYS A 275 6.38 15.01 -8.91
C LYS A 275 7.05 16.38 -8.80
N GLN A 276 6.59 17.18 -7.83
CA GLN A 276 7.23 18.41 -7.40
C GLN A 276 7.65 18.28 -5.94
N TRP A 277 8.95 18.31 -5.67
CA TRP A 277 9.47 18.24 -4.32
C TRP A 277 9.64 19.65 -3.76
N PRO A 278 9.31 19.90 -2.47
CA PRO A 278 9.74 21.12 -1.80
C PRO A 278 11.26 21.30 -1.96
N PRO A 279 11.78 22.55 -2.01
CA PRO A 279 13.22 22.79 -2.05
C PRO A 279 13.84 22.47 -0.68
N VAL A 280 13.90 21.18 -0.34
CA VAL A 280 14.44 20.68 0.92
C VAL A 280 15.95 20.85 0.87
N ARG A 281 16.46 21.71 1.75
CA ARG A 281 17.88 21.95 1.94
C ARG A 281 18.24 21.76 3.41
N ASP A 282 19.50 21.41 3.63
CA ASP A 282 20.10 21.32 4.96
C ASP A 282 19.39 20.34 5.89
N CYS A 283 18.91 19.20 5.37
CA CYS A 283 18.30 18.14 6.18
C CYS A 283 19.31 17.30 6.98
N ASN A 284 20.62 17.55 6.86
CA ASN A 284 21.61 16.75 7.57
C ASN A 284 21.51 16.95 9.09
N GLY A 285 21.36 15.85 9.84
CA GLY A 285 21.32 15.87 11.30
C GLY A 285 19.95 16.16 11.91
N HIS A 286 18.86 16.10 11.11
CA HIS A 286 17.51 16.07 11.66
C HIS A 286 17.28 14.79 12.49
N SER A 287 16.37 14.89 13.44
CA SER A 287 15.81 13.76 14.18
C SER A 287 14.41 14.14 14.68
N LEU A 288 13.64 13.17 15.17
CA LEU A 288 12.29 13.41 15.71
C LEU A 288 12.22 14.61 16.68
N ASP A 289 13.26 14.78 17.50
CA ASP A 289 13.36 15.79 18.54
C ASP A 289 14.14 17.06 18.14
N ARG A 290 14.84 17.06 17.01
CA ARG A 290 15.73 18.15 16.58
C ARG A 290 15.46 18.53 15.13
N GLY A 291 15.22 19.81 14.91
CA GLY A 291 14.98 20.31 13.58
C GLY A 291 16.24 20.70 12.84
N ALA A 292 16.10 20.77 11.51
CA ALA A 292 17.16 21.20 10.61
C ALA A 292 16.72 22.43 9.80
N SER A 293 15.65 22.30 9.00
CA SER A 293 15.00 23.42 8.29
C SER A 293 13.48 23.24 8.29
N ALA A 294 12.71 24.29 7.99
CA ALA A 294 11.24 24.22 7.95
C ALA A 294 10.73 23.27 6.84
N ALA A 295 11.42 23.23 5.70
CA ALA A 295 11.13 22.28 4.63
C ALA A 295 11.43 20.84 5.08
N CYS A 296 12.55 20.63 5.79
CA CYS A 296 12.90 19.33 6.35
C CYS A 296 11.86 18.84 7.37
N GLY A 297 11.53 19.68 8.35
CA GLY A 297 10.52 19.35 9.36
C GLY A 297 9.15 19.05 8.74
N TRP A 298 8.82 19.68 7.62
CA TRP A 298 7.61 19.38 6.86
C TRP A 298 7.64 18.00 6.19
N THR A 299 8.67 17.67 5.42
CA THR A 299 8.74 16.39 4.69
C THR A 299 8.90 15.22 5.65
N GLU A 300 9.81 15.31 6.60
CA GLU A 300 10.02 14.27 7.61
C GLU A 300 8.82 14.13 8.56
N GLY A 301 8.22 15.25 8.96
CA GLY A 301 7.03 15.25 9.82
C GLY A 301 5.82 14.65 9.11
N PHE A 302 5.66 14.92 7.81
CA PHE A 302 4.64 14.28 6.98
C PHE A 302 4.86 12.77 6.89
N ALA A 303 6.08 12.32 6.57
CA ALA A 303 6.43 10.90 6.49
C ALA A 303 6.18 10.15 7.81
N ASN A 304 6.57 10.75 8.94
CA ASN A 304 6.30 10.23 10.29
C ASN A 304 4.80 10.10 10.57
N ALA A 305 4.01 11.13 10.26
CA ALA A 305 2.56 11.10 10.45
C ALA A 305 1.88 10.09 9.51
N VAL A 306 2.36 9.95 8.26
CA VAL A 306 1.88 8.95 7.29
C VAL A 306 2.04 7.55 7.87
N ALA A 307 3.23 7.23 8.38
CA ALA A 307 3.52 5.92 8.95
C ALA A 307 2.57 5.57 10.12
N ALA A 308 2.46 6.47 11.10
CA ALA A 308 1.60 6.30 12.26
C ALA A 308 0.11 6.19 11.86
N TYR A 309 -0.38 7.11 11.02
CA TYR A 309 -1.76 7.10 10.55
C TYR A 309 -2.10 5.85 9.72
N ALA A 310 -1.15 5.37 8.90
CA ALA A 310 -1.31 4.15 8.12
C ALA A 310 -1.44 2.90 9.00
N LEU A 311 -0.67 2.83 10.09
CA LEU A 311 -0.73 1.75 11.07
C LEU A 311 -1.90 1.90 12.06
N GLY A 312 -2.52 3.08 12.12
CA GLY A 312 -3.62 3.37 13.04
C GLY A 312 -3.16 3.59 14.48
N ASP A 313 -1.94 4.09 14.65
CA ASP A 313 -1.39 4.48 15.96
C ASP A 313 -0.84 5.93 15.94
N SER A 314 -0.15 6.33 17.00
CA SER A 314 0.47 7.65 17.17
C SER A 314 1.99 7.58 17.34
N ARG A 315 2.60 6.43 17.08
CA ARG A 315 4.01 6.20 17.40
C ARG A 315 4.91 6.38 16.19
N TYR A 316 6.20 6.57 16.44
CA TYR A 316 7.25 6.19 15.51
C TYR A 316 8.09 5.09 16.15
N THR A 317 8.30 3.99 15.44
CA THR A 317 9.10 2.85 15.90
C THR A 317 10.35 2.72 15.03
N PHE A 318 11.53 2.75 15.65
CA PHE A 318 12.79 2.50 14.97
C PHE A 318 12.99 1.01 14.69
N SER A 319 13.87 0.65 13.78
CA SER A 319 14.21 -0.75 13.50
C SER A 319 14.90 -1.46 14.67
N THR A 320 15.37 -0.71 15.68
CA THR A 320 15.82 -1.25 16.97
C THR A 320 14.66 -1.76 17.84
N GLY A 321 13.43 -1.34 17.56
CA GLY A 321 12.24 -1.57 18.40
C GLY A 321 12.02 -0.49 19.46
N ASP A 322 12.93 0.50 19.57
CA ASP A 322 12.65 1.70 20.35
C ASP A 322 11.50 2.48 19.70
N SER A 323 10.68 3.14 20.50
CA SER A 323 9.55 3.91 19.97
C SER A 323 9.27 5.15 20.80
N TYR A 324 8.72 6.17 20.13
CA TYR A 324 8.16 7.35 20.76
C TYR A 324 6.70 7.48 20.38
N ASP A 325 5.83 7.73 21.36
CA ASP A 325 4.47 8.20 21.10
C ASP A 325 4.52 9.69 20.78
N LEU A 326 4.21 10.04 19.54
CA LEU A 326 4.27 11.41 19.03
C LEU A 326 3.23 12.32 19.68
N LEU A 327 2.20 11.76 20.33
CA LEU A 327 1.17 12.53 21.03
C LEU A 327 1.38 12.59 22.55
N ASP A 328 2.31 11.81 23.11
CA ASP A 328 2.61 11.85 24.55
C ASP A 328 3.49 13.07 24.89
N GLN A 329 2.88 14.10 25.48
CA GLN A 329 3.56 15.33 25.89
C GLN A 329 4.67 15.12 26.93
N ARG A 330 4.70 14.00 27.65
CA ARG A 330 5.80 13.66 28.56
C ARG A 330 7.07 13.29 27.79
N VAL A 331 6.91 12.74 26.59
CA VAL A 331 7.98 12.38 25.67
C VAL A 331 8.34 13.60 24.83
N VAL A 332 7.36 14.13 24.09
CA VAL A 332 7.61 15.19 23.11
C VAL A 332 7.82 16.56 23.74
N GLY A 333 7.44 16.77 25.01
CA GLY A 333 7.58 18.06 25.70
C GLY A 333 9.02 18.58 25.76
N GLY A 334 10.01 17.69 25.81
CA GLY A 334 11.44 18.03 25.84
C GLY A 334 12.07 18.31 24.47
N TRP A 335 11.35 18.07 23.37
CA TRP A 335 11.86 18.26 22.01
C TRP A 335 11.98 19.73 21.64
N GLY A 336 12.74 20.02 20.58
CA GLY A 336 12.77 21.35 19.97
C GLY A 336 11.36 21.87 19.65
N LYS A 337 11.25 23.19 19.52
CA LYS A 337 10.00 23.89 19.21
C LYS A 337 9.97 24.32 17.74
N GLY A 338 8.80 24.60 17.20
CA GLY A 338 8.64 25.09 15.83
C GLY A 338 8.45 23.97 14.80
N ASP A 339 8.13 24.38 13.58
CA ASP A 339 7.83 23.50 12.44
C ASP A 339 9.06 22.98 11.71
N TRP A 340 10.26 23.40 12.12
CA TRP A 340 11.50 22.78 11.70
C TRP A 340 11.77 21.43 12.40
N VAL A 341 11.05 21.10 13.48
CA VAL A 341 11.15 19.81 14.19
C VAL A 341 10.09 18.85 13.68
N GLU A 342 10.51 17.79 12.99
CA GLU A 342 9.63 16.82 12.32
C GLU A 342 8.61 16.19 13.26
N GLY A 343 9.00 15.89 14.51
CA GLY A 343 8.11 15.29 15.49
C GLY A 343 6.94 16.20 15.88
N ARG A 344 7.15 17.53 15.87
CA ARG A 344 6.08 18.52 16.13
C ARG A 344 5.10 18.60 14.98
N VAL A 345 5.61 18.59 13.75
CA VAL A 345 4.79 18.57 12.54
C VAL A 345 3.99 17.26 12.49
N ALA A 346 4.63 16.12 12.77
CA ALA A 346 3.97 14.83 12.76
C ALA A 346 2.83 14.75 13.79
N ALA A 347 3.10 15.17 15.03
CA ALA A 347 2.09 15.25 16.08
C ALA A 347 0.91 16.16 15.68
N ALA A 348 1.21 17.35 15.18
CA ALA A 348 0.17 18.29 14.72
C ALA A 348 -0.70 17.68 13.62
N LEU A 349 -0.10 17.02 12.62
CA LEU A 349 -0.84 16.35 11.54
C LEU A 349 -1.73 15.23 12.06
N LEU A 350 -1.22 14.36 12.94
CA LEU A 350 -1.99 13.26 13.54
C LEU A 350 -3.21 13.78 14.32
N GLU A 351 -3.07 14.90 15.03
CA GLU A 351 -4.19 15.52 15.75
C GLU A 351 -5.16 16.25 14.81
N LEU A 352 -4.67 16.87 13.74
CA LEU A 352 -5.52 17.49 12.71
C LEU A 352 -6.39 16.45 12.00
N TRP A 353 -5.80 15.30 11.65
CA TRP A 353 -6.45 14.19 10.94
C TRP A 353 -7.21 13.22 11.84
N GLY A 354 -6.93 13.23 13.15
CA GLY A 354 -7.48 12.28 14.11
C GLY A 354 -9.01 12.31 14.17
N PRO A 355 -9.67 11.31 14.79
CA PRO A 355 -11.13 11.16 14.80
C PRO A 355 -11.91 12.40 15.27
N ASN A 356 -11.33 13.18 16.20
CA ASN A 356 -11.89 14.43 16.73
C ASN A 356 -11.20 15.68 16.16
N GLY A 357 -10.35 15.50 15.16
CA GLY A 357 -9.59 16.54 14.50
C GLY A 357 -10.48 17.38 13.59
N PRO A 358 -10.14 18.66 13.39
CA PRO A 358 -10.91 19.59 12.57
C PRO A 358 -10.94 19.24 11.07
N ASP A 359 -10.16 18.25 10.62
CA ASP A 359 -10.11 17.82 9.21
C ASP A 359 -11.20 16.79 8.87
N GLY A 360 -12.09 16.47 9.82
CA GLY A 360 -13.24 15.59 9.61
C GLY A 360 -12.96 14.12 9.92
N GLY A 361 -12.05 13.85 10.86
CA GLY A 361 -11.81 12.49 11.37
C GLY A 361 -10.93 11.62 10.47
N ASN A 362 -10.30 12.18 9.43
CA ASN A 362 -9.37 11.50 8.55
C ASN A 362 -8.50 12.52 7.78
N TRP A 363 -7.50 12.03 7.04
CA TRP A 363 -6.60 12.86 6.25
C TRP A 363 -7.04 13.14 4.80
N ASN A 364 -8.20 12.67 4.33
CA ASN A 364 -8.57 12.73 2.90
C ASN A 364 -8.65 14.16 2.38
N ARG A 365 -9.07 15.11 3.22
CA ARG A 365 -9.09 16.54 2.86
C ARG A 365 -7.69 17.12 2.70
N THR A 366 -6.74 16.66 3.53
CA THR A 366 -5.32 17.00 3.39
C THR A 366 -4.75 16.41 2.10
N LEU A 367 -5.04 15.15 1.79
CA LEU A 367 -4.60 14.53 0.52
C LEU A 367 -5.16 15.29 -0.69
N LYS A 368 -6.44 15.67 -0.68
CA LYS A 368 -7.04 16.47 -1.76
C LYS A 368 -6.34 17.83 -1.91
N LEU A 369 -6.01 18.49 -0.80
CA LEU A 369 -5.25 19.74 -0.80
C LEU A 369 -3.87 19.54 -1.43
N MET A 370 -3.13 18.50 -1.03
CA MET A 370 -1.78 18.24 -1.53
C MET A 370 -1.75 17.87 -3.02
N ASN A 371 -2.79 17.19 -3.52
CA ASN A 371 -3.02 16.98 -4.97
C ASN A 371 -3.27 18.29 -5.76
N THR A 372 -3.45 19.42 -5.08
CA THR A 372 -3.73 20.71 -5.73
C THR A 372 -2.58 21.70 -5.52
N TYR A 373 -1.98 21.68 -4.32
CA TYR A 373 -1.01 22.68 -3.89
C TYR A 373 0.25 22.02 -3.35
N VAL A 374 1.39 22.45 -3.87
CA VAL A 374 2.73 22.05 -3.38
C VAL A 374 3.13 23.02 -2.27
N SER A 375 3.27 22.50 -1.05
CA SER A 375 3.70 23.30 0.11
C SER A 375 5.20 23.14 0.32
N ALA A 376 5.95 24.25 0.31
CA ALA A 376 7.38 24.27 0.54
C ALA A 376 7.75 23.92 2.00
N ASP A 377 6.87 24.25 2.95
CA ASP A 377 7.01 23.96 4.37
C ASP A 377 5.63 23.83 5.05
N PHE A 378 5.63 23.50 6.35
CA PHE A 378 4.40 23.34 7.13
C PHE A 378 3.66 24.67 7.31
N ARG A 379 4.37 25.79 7.37
CA ARG A 379 3.76 27.12 7.48
C ARG A 379 2.94 27.46 6.26
N GLN A 380 3.43 27.20 5.07
CA GLN A 380 2.72 27.42 3.82
C GLN A 380 1.52 26.49 3.71
N TYR A 381 1.71 25.20 4.02
CA TYR A 381 0.60 24.25 4.13
C TYR A 381 -0.49 24.80 5.05
N PHE A 382 -0.11 25.20 6.27
CA PHE A 382 -1.07 25.56 7.31
C PHE A 382 -1.73 26.91 7.08
N THR A 383 -0.96 27.94 6.77
CA THR A 383 -1.47 29.33 6.73
C THR A 383 -2.01 29.75 5.36
N GLN A 384 -1.54 29.13 4.27
CA GLN A 384 -1.90 29.54 2.91
C GLN A 384 -2.78 28.50 2.22
N HIS A 385 -2.38 27.22 2.20
CA HIS A 385 -3.09 26.20 1.40
C HIS A 385 -4.32 25.62 2.10
N ARG A 386 -4.30 25.43 3.42
CA ARG A 386 -5.47 24.94 4.18
C ARG A 386 -6.72 25.79 3.96
N PRO A 387 -6.68 27.14 4.06
CA PRO A 387 -7.83 27.99 3.76
C PRO A 387 -8.40 27.79 2.34
N LEU A 388 -7.54 27.59 1.34
CA LEU A 388 -7.97 27.36 -0.06
C LEU A 388 -8.75 26.06 -0.22
N ALA A 389 -8.52 25.06 0.64
CA ALA A 389 -9.28 23.82 0.70
C ALA A 389 -10.44 23.83 1.72
N GLY A 390 -10.77 25.00 2.28
CA GLY A 390 -11.77 25.16 3.33
C GLY A 390 -11.41 24.45 4.64
N LEU A 391 -10.13 24.13 4.87
CA LEU A 391 -9.63 23.58 6.12
C LEU A 391 -9.35 24.72 7.10
N PRO A 392 -9.75 24.59 8.38
CA PRO A 392 -9.57 25.66 9.35
C PRO A 392 -8.10 25.85 9.71
N THR A 393 -7.74 27.10 9.97
CA THR A 393 -6.43 27.55 10.49
C THR A 393 -6.56 28.25 11.85
N THR A 394 -7.78 28.40 12.33
CA THR A 394 -8.15 29.03 13.61
C THR A 394 -8.82 28.01 14.54
N GLY A 395 -9.22 28.44 15.75
CA GLY A 395 -9.94 27.59 16.70
C GLY A 395 -9.16 26.33 17.09
N ALA A 396 -9.79 25.16 16.92
CA ALA A 396 -9.17 23.86 17.23
C ALA A 396 -7.88 23.62 16.45
N ALA A 397 -7.83 23.98 15.16
CA ALA A 397 -6.62 23.80 14.35
C ALA A 397 -5.44 24.62 14.88
N LYS A 398 -5.69 25.89 15.25
CA LYS A 398 -4.64 26.75 15.85
C LYS A 398 -4.21 26.22 17.23
N THR A 399 -5.16 25.73 18.01
CA THR A 399 -4.89 25.13 19.33
C THR A 399 -3.99 23.90 19.22
N ILE A 400 -4.23 23.05 18.22
CA ILE A 400 -3.42 21.85 17.93
C ILE A 400 -1.97 22.25 17.61
N ILE A 401 -1.73 23.15 16.66
CA ILE A 401 -0.34 23.51 16.31
C ILE A 401 0.37 24.21 17.48
N ASN A 402 -0.32 25.08 18.22
CA ASN A 402 0.23 25.76 19.39
C ASN A 402 0.61 24.77 20.51
N ARG A 403 -0.23 23.76 20.78
CA ARG A 403 0.07 22.70 21.76
C ARG A 403 1.31 21.90 21.34
N ASN A 404 1.48 21.69 20.04
CA ASN A 404 2.69 21.08 19.47
C ASN A 404 3.84 22.09 19.29
N THR A 405 3.77 23.25 19.95
CA THR A 405 4.83 24.28 19.97
C THR A 405 5.18 24.88 18.60
N ILE A 406 4.25 24.84 17.65
CA ILE A 406 4.32 25.50 16.35
C ILE A 406 3.48 26.77 16.40
N VAL A 407 4.07 27.93 16.10
CA VAL A 407 3.43 29.25 16.21
C VAL A 407 3.62 30.05 14.92
N TYR A 408 2.53 30.60 14.38
CA TYR A 408 2.49 31.39 13.15
C TYR A 408 1.76 32.72 13.30
#